data_AF-A0A0F5I6A3-F1
#
_entry.id   AF-A0A0F5I6A3-F1
#
_cell.length_a   1.000
_cell.length_b   1.000
_cell.length_c   1.000
_cell.angle_alpha   90.00
_cell.angle_beta   90.00
_cell.angle_gamma   90.00
#
_symmetry.space_group_name_H-M   'P 1'
#
loop_
_entity.id
_entity.type
_entity.pdbx_description
1 polymer ?
#
loop_
_entity_poly.entity_id
_entity_poly.type
_entity_poly.pdbx_seq_one_letter_code
_entity_poly.pdbx_strand_id
1 'polypeptide(L)'
;MTLLSKVGNYLIENTESLALKVVEEVLHRMELKIPEWEKEQAVAMYKKLMGFLGISLIEDRDGIPEELISWSKGNGERQAQTGEKISTIIVRYPTTRDVFSDLLTEISEEFELPKKETIFVIKKVNNILDISLNESVFAYERSTDQMMDQTKREMAELSAPVVPVKDHVAILPLIGEIDPYRAAYIMDKVVPKIAKLQINYLIADFSGILTLDDEVAHYLYQLENVFRLLGIQLIVTGMRPELAQAVVRSGIDMSSIPTFAYVKQALESLT
;
A
#
# COMPACT_ATOMS: atom_id res chain seq x y z
N MET A 1 9.52 37.97 -31.36
CA MET A 1 9.72 36.81 -30.47
C MET A 1 10.32 37.32 -29.17
N THR A 2 9.71 37.06 -28.01
CA THR A 2 10.25 37.49 -26.71
C THR A 2 11.50 36.67 -26.36
N LEU A 3 12.29 37.10 -25.37
CA LEU A 3 13.44 36.33 -24.88
C LEU A 3 12.99 34.98 -24.29
N LEU A 4 11.89 34.97 -23.54
CA LEU A 4 11.24 33.74 -23.06
C LEU A 4 10.85 32.80 -24.20
N SER A 5 10.30 33.31 -25.31
CA SER A 5 9.99 32.46 -26.48
C SER A 5 11.26 31.90 -27.15
N LYS A 6 12.37 32.64 -27.15
CA LYS A 6 13.67 32.14 -27.66
C LYS A 6 14.19 30.98 -26.80
N VAL A 7 14.20 31.15 -25.48
CA VAL A 7 14.55 30.08 -24.55
C VAL A 7 13.60 28.90 -24.67
N GLY A 8 12.30 29.16 -24.80
CA GLY A 8 11.29 28.11 -24.98
C GLY A 8 11.55 27.26 -26.23
N ASN A 9 11.82 27.89 -27.37
CA ASN A 9 12.19 27.18 -28.60
C ASN A 9 13.50 26.41 -28.44
N TYR A 10 14.53 27.01 -27.82
CA TYR A 10 15.80 26.34 -27.55
C TYR A 10 15.60 25.07 -26.72
N LEU A 11 14.79 25.11 -25.66
CA LEU A 11 14.48 23.94 -24.84
C LEU A 11 13.79 22.83 -25.65
N ILE A 12 12.85 23.19 -26.54
CA ILE A 12 12.12 22.25 -27.40
C ILE A 12 13.07 21.59 -28.41
N GLU A 13 13.92 22.37 -29.06
CA GLU A 13 14.85 21.89 -30.09
C GLU A 13 15.97 21.03 -29.51
N ASN A 14 16.32 21.23 -28.22
CA ASN A 14 17.45 20.58 -27.56
C ASN A 14 17.04 19.61 -26.44
N THR A 15 15.77 19.16 -26.39
CA THR A 15 15.27 18.30 -25.30
C THR A 15 16.14 17.08 -25.01
N GLU A 16 16.67 16.42 -26.04
CA GLU A 16 17.48 15.21 -25.91
C GLU A 16 18.84 15.48 -25.27
N SER A 17 19.61 16.44 -25.80
CA SER A 17 20.94 16.77 -25.29
C SER A 17 20.87 17.32 -23.88
N LEU A 18 19.90 18.19 -23.61
CA LEU A 18 19.69 18.77 -22.29
C LEU A 18 19.25 17.70 -21.28
N ALA A 19 18.34 16.78 -21.65
CA ALA A 19 17.93 15.70 -20.75
C ALA A 19 19.09 14.76 -20.41
N LEU A 20 19.93 14.41 -21.40
CA LEU A 20 21.14 13.63 -21.17
C LEU A 20 22.08 14.34 -20.19
N LYS A 21 22.34 15.65 -20.41
CA LYS A 21 23.16 16.47 -19.52
C LYS A 21 22.64 16.44 -18.08
N VAL A 22 21.32 16.60 -17.89
CA VAL A 22 20.70 16.55 -16.55
C VAL A 22 20.92 15.18 -15.88
N VAL A 23 20.64 14.08 -16.59
CA VAL A 23 20.79 12.74 -16.01
C VAL A 23 22.23 12.47 -15.63
N GLU A 24 23.18 12.78 -16.52
CA GLU A 24 24.60 12.51 -16.28
C GLU A 24 25.15 13.34 -15.12
N GLU A 25 24.77 14.62 -15.05
CA GLU A 25 25.19 15.50 -13.96
C GLU A 25 24.59 15.06 -12.61
N VAL A 26 23.32 14.65 -12.57
CA VAL A 26 22.70 14.12 -11.34
C VAL A 26 23.40 12.84 -10.89
N LEU A 27 23.65 11.91 -11.80
CA LEU A 27 24.36 10.66 -11.48
C LEU A 27 25.78 10.93 -10.99
N HIS A 28 26.47 11.91 -11.59
CA HIS A 28 27.81 12.33 -11.19
C HIS A 28 27.81 12.95 -9.79
N ARG A 29 26.99 13.98 -9.55
CA ARG A 29 26.93 14.70 -8.25
C ARG A 29 26.52 13.79 -7.09
N MET A 30 25.71 12.77 -7.35
CA MET A 30 25.25 11.83 -6.33
C MET A 30 26.08 10.54 -6.26
N GLU A 31 27.10 10.39 -7.11
CA GLU A 31 27.90 9.16 -7.25
C GLU A 31 27.04 7.90 -7.46
N LEU A 32 25.90 8.04 -8.16
CA LEU A 32 24.93 6.97 -8.34
C LEU A 32 25.28 6.08 -9.54
N LYS A 33 25.06 4.77 -9.35
CA LYS A 33 25.07 3.79 -10.43
C LYS A 33 23.68 3.18 -10.55
N ILE A 34 23.02 3.46 -11.67
CA ILE A 34 21.70 2.91 -11.99
C ILE A 34 21.80 2.01 -13.23
N PRO A 35 20.88 1.03 -13.39
CA PRO A 35 20.79 0.24 -14.61
C PRO A 35 20.51 1.10 -15.85
N GLU A 36 20.96 0.65 -17.03
CA GLU A 36 20.78 1.41 -18.28
C GLU A 36 19.30 1.69 -18.58
N TRP A 37 18.41 0.74 -18.34
CA TRP A 37 16.97 0.93 -18.52
C TRP A 37 16.40 2.06 -17.63
N GLU A 38 16.94 2.26 -16.43
CA GLU A 38 16.53 3.33 -15.52
C GLU A 38 17.05 4.68 -16.03
N LYS A 39 18.29 4.70 -16.55
CA LYS A 39 18.86 5.87 -17.21
C LYS A 39 18.02 6.28 -18.43
N GLU A 40 17.69 5.34 -19.31
CA GLU A 40 16.85 5.57 -20.49
C GLU A 40 15.48 6.15 -20.12
N GLN A 41 14.84 5.61 -19.06
CA GLN A 41 13.56 6.13 -18.58
C GLN A 41 13.69 7.55 -18.00
N ALA A 42 14.76 7.84 -17.26
CA ALA A 42 15.01 9.18 -16.73
C ALA A 42 15.23 10.20 -17.86
N VAL A 43 16.02 9.84 -18.88
CA VAL A 43 16.24 10.68 -20.08
C VAL A 43 14.92 10.91 -20.81
N ALA A 44 14.13 9.87 -21.06
CA ALA A 44 12.84 10.00 -21.73
C ALA A 44 11.88 10.93 -20.97
N MET A 45 11.86 10.84 -19.64
CA MET A 45 11.05 11.73 -18.79
C MET A 45 11.54 13.19 -18.86
N TYR A 46 12.84 13.44 -18.71
CA TYR A 46 13.35 14.82 -18.75
C TYR A 46 13.22 15.45 -20.13
N LYS A 47 13.26 14.68 -21.22
CA LYS A 47 12.91 15.16 -22.58
C LYS A 47 11.50 15.75 -22.62
N LYS A 48 10.52 15.04 -22.02
CA LYS A 48 9.12 15.50 -21.94
C LYS A 48 8.96 16.72 -21.05
N LEU A 49 9.64 16.73 -19.89
CA LEU A 49 9.66 17.89 -19.00
C LEU A 49 10.20 19.14 -19.70
N MET A 50 11.33 19.02 -20.41
CA MET A 50 11.95 20.14 -21.12
C MET A 50 11.10 20.64 -22.28
N GLY A 51 10.50 19.72 -23.05
CA GLY A 51 9.58 20.08 -24.12
C GLY A 51 8.36 20.84 -23.57
N PHE A 52 7.77 20.35 -22.47
CA PHE A 52 6.67 21.03 -21.80
C PHE A 52 7.10 22.38 -21.25
N LEU A 53 8.25 22.47 -20.57
CA LEU A 53 8.78 23.73 -20.05
C LEU A 53 8.93 24.74 -21.19
N GLY A 54 9.51 24.33 -22.32
CA GLY A 54 9.66 25.18 -23.49
C GLY A 54 8.33 25.71 -24.04
N ILE A 55 7.34 24.82 -24.24
CA ILE A 55 5.98 25.21 -24.65
C ILE A 55 5.37 26.17 -23.64
N SER A 56 5.53 25.88 -22.35
CA SER A 56 4.99 26.70 -21.27
C SER A 56 5.55 28.11 -21.24
N LEU A 57 6.79 28.33 -21.69
CA LEU A 57 7.41 29.66 -21.79
C LEU A 57 6.95 30.43 -23.03
N ILE A 58 6.50 29.74 -24.08
CA ILE A 58 5.98 30.34 -25.30
C ILE A 58 4.50 30.75 -25.10
N GLU A 59 3.71 29.87 -24.50
CA GLU A 59 2.25 30.01 -24.38
C GLU A 59 1.80 30.61 -23.05
N ASP A 60 2.73 30.89 -22.12
CA ASP A 60 2.46 31.31 -20.73
C ASP A 60 1.46 30.37 -20.02
N ARG A 61 1.65 29.06 -20.23
CA ARG A 61 0.79 28.01 -19.68
C ARG A 61 1.35 27.50 -18.36
N ASP A 62 0.51 27.36 -17.34
CA ASP A 62 0.86 26.66 -16.10
C ASP A 62 0.47 25.17 -16.13
N GLY A 63 1.07 24.40 -15.23
CA GLY A 63 0.75 22.99 -15.01
C GLY A 63 1.95 22.07 -15.17
N ILE A 64 1.64 20.80 -15.41
CA ILE A 64 2.59 19.70 -15.56
C ILE A 64 2.10 18.82 -16.74
N PRO A 65 2.98 18.23 -17.55
CA PRO A 65 2.54 17.34 -18.62
C PRO A 65 1.96 16.05 -18.02
N GLU A 66 0.86 15.53 -18.59
CA GLU A 66 0.19 14.32 -18.12
C GLU A 66 1.14 13.11 -18.12
N GLU A 67 2.07 13.06 -19.08
CA GLU A 67 3.08 12.03 -19.16
C GLU A 67 4.04 12.06 -17.97
N LEU A 68 4.36 13.25 -17.44
CA LEU A 68 5.18 13.36 -16.23
C LEU A 68 4.39 12.92 -15.02
N ILE A 69 3.10 13.27 -14.89
CA ILE A 69 2.23 12.73 -13.82
C ILE A 69 2.22 11.20 -13.87
N SER A 70 1.99 10.62 -15.06
CA SER A 70 1.96 9.17 -15.24
C SER A 70 3.29 8.52 -14.87
N TRP A 71 4.40 9.14 -15.27
CA TRP A 71 5.74 8.66 -14.92
C TRP A 71 5.98 8.75 -13.41
N SER A 72 5.63 9.86 -12.76
CA SER A 72 5.81 10.07 -11.32
C SER A 72 5.01 9.05 -10.53
N LYS A 73 3.77 8.77 -10.92
CA LYS A 73 2.96 7.70 -10.32
C LYS A 73 3.61 6.33 -10.48
N GLY A 74 4.01 5.99 -11.71
CA GLY A 74 4.70 4.72 -11.98
C GLY A 74 6.05 4.59 -11.27
N ASN A 75 6.75 5.69 -11.00
CA ASN A 75 7.98 5.69 -10.19
C ASN A 75 7.68 5.33 -8.73
N GLY A 76 6.66 5.95 -8.12
CA GLY A 76 6.22 5.64 -6.77
C GLY A 76 5.69 4.20 -6.62
N GLU A 77 4.86 3.75 -7.56
CA GLU A 77 4.29 2.40 -7.57
C GLU A 77 5.37 1.32 -7.67
N ARG A 78 6.35 1.47 -8.56
CA ARG A 78 7.48 0.53 -8.69
C ARG A 78 8.32 0.47 -7.42
N GLN A 79 8.61 1.62 -6.81
CA GLN A 79 9.36 1.68 -5.56
C GLN A 79 8.63 0.98 -4.41
N ALA A 80 7.31 1.08 -4.36
CA ALA A 80 6.50 0.34 -3.38
C ALA A 80 6.54 -1.17 -3.64
N GLN A 81 6.44 -1.59 -4.90
CA GLN A 81 6.46 -3.00 -5.30
C GLN A 81 7.78 -3.71 -5.00
N THR A 82 8.91 -3.00 -4.98
CA THR A 82 10.20 -3.56 -4.56
C THR A 82 10.36 -3.68 -3.04
N GLY A 83 9.45 -3.08 -2.25
CA GLY A 83 9.54 -3.01 -0.79
C GLY A 83 10.60 -2.04 -0.27
N GLU A 84 11.21 -1.26 -1.15
CA GLU A 84 12.20 -0.26 -0.79
C GLU A 84 11.55 1.02 -0.22
N LYS A 85 12.36 1.90 0.38
CA LYS A 85 11.87 3.12 1.03
C LYS A 85 11.67 4.26 0.02
N ILE A 86 10.60 5.04 0.19
CA ILE A 86 10.37 6.27 -0.60
C ILE A 86 11.53 7.28 -0.53
N SER A 87 12.33 7.24 0.53
CA SER A 87 13.51 8.09 0.70
C SER A 87 14.51 7.94 -0.45
N THR A 88 14.60 6.78 -1.11
CA THR A 88 15.49 6.55 -2.27
C THR A 88 15.13 7.44 -3.47
N ILE A 89 13.86 7.81 -3.60
CA ILE A 89 13.35 8.75 -4.61
C ILE A 89 13.58 10.18 -4.10
N ILE A 90 13.16 10.49 -2.87
CA ILE A 90 13.16 11.85 -2.32
C ILE A 90 14.57 12.46 -2.32
N VAL A 91 15.60 11.69 -1.95
CA VAL A 91 16.98 12.20 -1.86
C VAL A 91 17.56 12.65 -3.20
N ARG A 92 16.98 12.23 -4.34
CA ARG A 92 17.45 12.63 -5.68
C ARG A 92 16.97 14.03 -6.07
N TYR A 93 15.83 14.48 -5.53
CA TYR A 93 15.18 15.72 -5.94
C TYR A 93 15.96 17.00 -5.64
N PRO A 94 16.61 17.18 -4.47
CA PRO A 94 17.43 18.36 -4.22
C PRO A 94 18.53 18.52 -5.26
N THR A 95 19.30 17.45 -5.52
CA THR A 95 20.37 17.46 -6.51
C THR A 95 19.84 17.69 -7.92
N THR A 96 18.72 17.05 -8.30
CA THR A 96 18.06 17.32 -9.57
C THR A 96 17.64 18.79 -9.71
N ARG A 97 17.10 19.39 -8.64
CA ARG A 97 16.70 20.81 -8.62
C ARG A 97 17.90 21.72 -8.83
N ASP A 98 19.01 21.45 -8.18
CA ASP A 98 20.24 22.23 -8.34
C ASP A 98 20.77 22.13 -9.77
N VAL A 99 20.81 20.92 -10.35
CA VAL A 99 21.23 20.71 -11.74
C VAL A 99 20.35 21.46 -12.74
N PHE A 100 19.02 21.43 -12.56
CA PHE A 100 18.11 22.22 -13.40
C PHE A 100 18.29 23.73 -13.20
N SER A 101 18.53 24.18 -11.96
CA SER A 101 18.72 25.59 -11.65
C SER A 101 20.00 26.12 -12.30
N ASP A 102 21.10 25.36 -12.23
CA ASP A 102 22.36 25.67 -12.89
C ASP A 102 22.17 25.72 -14.41
N LEU A 103 21.56 24.68 -14.99
CA LEU A 103 21.31 24.58 -16.43
C LEU A 103 20.48 25.76 -16.96
N LEU A 104 19.40 26.11 -16.28
CA LEU A 104 18.52 27.20 -16.70
C LEU A 104 19.15 28.56 -16.45
N THR A 105 20.07 28.68 -15.50
CA THR A 105 20.88 29.89 -15.31
C THR A 105 21.84 30.07 -16.48
N GLU A 106 22.58 29.03 -16.87
CA GLU A 106 23.47 29.05 -18.05
C GLU A 106 22.71 29.45 -19.33
N ILE A 107 21.56 28.82 -19.60
CA ILE A 107 20.71 29.16 -20.75
C ILE A 107 20.19 30.59 -20.64
N SER A 108 19.80 31.03 -19.44
CA SER A 108 19.32 32.40 -19.26
C SER A 108 20.40 33.44 -19.55
N GLU A 109 21.66 33.16 -19.17
CA GLU A 109 22.80 34.02 -19.45
C GLU A 109 23.11 34.07 -20.95
N GLU A 110 23.11 32.92 -21.63
CA GLU A 110 23.34 32.82 -23.08
C GLU A 110 22.34 33.66 -23.90
N PHE A 111 21.08 33.69 -23.46
CA PHE A 111 20.00 34.44 -24.12
C PHE A 111 19.80 35.85 -23.53
N GLU A 112 20.66 36.29 -22.61
CA GLU A 112 20.62 37.60 -21.95
C GLU A 112 19.27 37.90 -21.27
N LEU A 113 18.67 36.89 -20.63
CA LEU A 113 17.39 37.05 -19.94
C LEU A 113 17.53 38.04 -18.76
N PRO A 114 16.58 38.97 -18.58
CA PRO A 114 16.51 39.78 -17.37
C PRO A 114 16.37 38.89 -16.14
N LYS A 115 16.97 39.29 -15.01
CA LYS A 115 16.92 38.55 -13.73
C LYS A 115 15.52 38.08 -13.34
N LYS A 116 14.50 38.92 -13.59
CA LYS A 116 13.10 38.60 -13.29
C LYS A 116 12.59 37.41 -14.13
N GLU A 117 13.00 37.33 -15.40
CA GLU A 117 12.65 36.22 -16.30
C GLU A 117 13.44 34.96 -15.96
N THR A 118 14.73 35.08 -15.63
CA THR A 118 15.54 33.94 -15.12
C THR A 118 14.88 33.30 -13.89
N ILE A 119 14.53 34.11 -12.89
CA ILE A 119 13.83 33.64 -11.68
C ILE A 119 12.49 33.00 -12.03
N PHE A 120 11.76 33.56 -12.99
CA PHE A 120 10.49 33.02 -13.45
C PHE A 120 10.65 31.61 -14.04
N VAL A 121 11.61 31.42 -14.94
CA VAL A 121 11.89 30.11 -15.58
C VAL A 121 12.30 29.07 -14.53
N ILE A 122 13.20 29.42 -13.60
CA ILE A 122 13.64 28.53 -12.52
C ILE A 122 12.47 28.16 -11.60
N LYS A 123 11.62 29.12 -11.22
CA LYS A 123 10.42 28.82 -10.42
C LYS A 123 9.47 27.87 -11.14
N LYS A 124 9.34 28.02 -12.46
CA LYS A 124 8.46 27.17 -13.26
C LYS A 124 8.92 25.71 -13.28
N VAL A 125 10.22 25.45 -13.47
CA VAL A 125 10.73 24.08 -13.39
C VAL A 125 10.63 23.52 -11.97
N ASN A 126 10.89 24.33 -10.94
CA ASN A 126 10.80 23.89 -9.56
C ASN A 126 9.38 23.44 -9.21
N ASN A 127 8.37 24.20 -9.63
CA ASN A 127 6.97 23.82 -9.44
C ASN A 127 6.65 22.47 -10.11
N ILE A 128 7.16 22.24 -11.33
CA ILE A 128 6.98 20.96 -12.05
C ILE A 128 7.63 19.81 -11.28
N LEU A 129 8.86 19.99 -10.78
CA LEU A 129 9.58 18.99 -9.99
C LEU A 129 8.86 18.70 -8.66
N ASP A 130 8.34 19.73 -7.99
CA ASP A 130 7.61 19.57 -6.72
C ASP A 130 6.31 18.77 -6.90
N ILE A 131 5.56 19.04 -7.97
CA ILE A 131 4.37 18.25 -8.31
C ILE A 131 4.77 16.80 -8.65
N SER A 132 5.82 16.60 -9.44
CA SER A 132 6.34 15.27 -9.76
C SER A 132 6.71 14.48 -8.49
N LEU A 133 7.39 15.11 -7.54
CA LEU A 133 7.75 14.49 -6.27
C LEU A 133 6.50 14.05 -5.49
N ASN A 134 5.54 14.96 -5.34
CA ASN A 134 4.30 14.68 -4.61
C ASN A 134 3.52 13.53 -5.25
N GLU A 135 3.40 13.51 -6.58
CA GLU A 135 2.72 12.40 -7.28
C GLU A 135 3.43 11.06 -7.06
N SER A 136 4.76 11.03 -7.05
CA SER A 136 5.52 9.82 -6.69
C SER A 136 5.28 9.38 -5.25
N VAL A 137 5.29 10.31 -4.29
CA VAL A 137 5.04 10.01 -2.87
C VAL A 137 3.63 9.48 -2.68
N PHE A 138 2.62 10.16 -3.21
CA PHE A 138 1.22 9.71 -3.07
C PHE A 138 0.96 8.37 -3.75
N ALA A 139 1.60 8.10 -4.90
CA ALA A 139 1.47 6.80 -5.55
C ALA A 139 2.14 5.69 -4.75
N TYR A 140 3.32 5.96 -4.16
CA TYR A 140 3.99 5.03 -3.25
C TYR A 140 3.13 4.71 -2.03
N GLU A 141 2.57 5.74 -1.36
CA GLU A 141 1.71 5.58 -0.18
C GLU A 141 0.47 4.74 -0.53
N ARG A 142 -0.26 5.10 -1.58
CA ARG A 142 -1.43 4.34 -2.04
C ARG A 142 -1.10 2.87 -2.33
N SER A 143 0.01 2.61 -3.02
CA SER A 143 0.43 1.25 -3.36
C SER A 143 0.80 0.45 -2.10
N THR A 144 1.55 1.07 -1.18
CA THR A 144 1.93 0.46 0.11
C THR A 144 0.71 0.14 0.97
N ASP A 145 -0.24 1.07 1.07
CA ASP A 145 -1.48 0.87 1.83
C ASP A 145 -2.32 -0.27 1.24
N GLN A 146 -2.45 -0.33 -0.09
CA GLN A 146 -3.14 -1.43 -0.77
C GLN A 146 -2.49 -2.79 -0.51
N MET A 147 -1.16 -2.87 -0.56
CA MET A 147 -0.42 -4.10 -0.26
C MET A 147 -0.58 -4.53 1.20
N MET A 148 -0.54 -3.57 2.13
CA MET A 148 -0.76 -3.82 3.55
C MET A 148 -2.19 -4.32 3.81
N ASP A 149 -3.19 -3.68 3.22
CA ASP A 149 -4.59 -4.10 3.36
C ASP A 149 -4.84 -5.49 2.76
N GLN A 150 -4.24 -5.78 1.61
CA GLN A 150 -4.31 -7.10 0.99
C GLN A 150 -3.67 -8.16 1.89
N THR A 151 -2.49 -7.86 2.45
CA THR A 151 -1.79 -8.75 3.38
C THR A 151 -2.62 -9.00 4.64
N LYS A 152 -3.25 -7.96 5.21
CA LYS A 152 -4.15 -8.09 6.37
C LYS A 152 -5.34 -8.99 6.06
N ARG A 153 -5.95 -8.84 4.88
CA ARG A 153 -7.05 -9.70 4.42
C ARG A 153 -6.60 -11.15 4.32
N GLU A 154 -5.51 -11.42 3.61
CA GLU A 154 -4.96 -12.77 3.44
C GLU A 154 -4.64 -13.44 4.79
N MET A 155 -4.03 -12.69 5.71
CA MET A 155 -3.77 -13.17 7.07
C MET A 155 -5.06 -13.50 7.83
N ALA A 156 -6.10 -12.69 7.68
CA ALA A 156 -7.40 -12.99 8.28
C ALA A 156 -8.03 -14.24 7.66
N GLU A 157 -7.94 -14.43 6.33
CA GLU A 157 -8.45 -15.64 5.67
C GLU A 157 -7.76 -16.90 6.18
N LEU A 158 -6.43 -16.86 6.33
CA LEU A 158 -5.63 -17.96 6.84
C LEU A 158 -5.83 -18.24 8.33
N SER A 159 -6.28 -17.24 9.11
CA SER A 159 -6.49 -17.38 10.55
C SER A 159 -7.76 -18.15 10.93
N ALA A 160 -8.74 -18.24 10.02
CA ALA A 160 -10.07 -18.78 10.28
C ALA A 160 -10.64 -19.58 9.08
N PRO A 161 -9.92 -20.59 8.55
CA PRO A 161 -10.43 -21.43 7.47
C PRO A 161 -11.55 -22.34 7.99
N VAL A 162 -12.50 -22.71 7.13
CA VAL A 162 -13.58 -23.65 7.47
C VAL A 162 -13.32 -24.96 6.76
N VAL A 163 -13.20 -26.04 7.52
CA VAL A 163 -12.83 -27.38 7.02
C VAL A 163 -13.96 -28.37 7.33
N PRO A 164 -14.75 -28.80 6.32
CA PRO A 164 -15.69 -29.91 6.49
C PRO A 164 -14.93 -31.21 6.79
N VAL A 165 -15.38 -31.97 7.79
CA VAL A 165 -14.68 -33.19 8.26
C VAL A 165 -15.55 -34.43 8.34
N LYS A 166 -16.88 -34.26 8.40
CA LYS A 166 -17.88 -35.33 8.38
C LYS A 166 -19.19 -34.77 7.82
N ASP A 167 -20.12 -35.63 7.45
CA ASP A 167 -21.48 -35.21 7.07
C ASP A 167 -22.07 -34.31 8.16
N HIS A 168 -22.50 -33.11 7.76
CA HIS A 168 -23.04 -32.08 8.62
C HIS A 168 -22.11 -31.58 9.75
N VAL A 169 -20.79 -31.78 9.65
CA VAL A 169 -19.80 -31.29 10.63
C VAL A 169 -18.64 -30.57 9.94
N ALA A 170 -18.32 -29.36 10.42
CA ALA A 170 -17.12 -28.63 10.02
C ALA A 170 -16.31 -28.16 11.24
N ILE A 171 -15.03 -27.88 11.01
CA ILE A 171 -14.10 -27.30 11.98
C ILE A 171 -13.71 -25.90 11.52
N LEU A 172 -13.66 -24.97 12.48
CA LEU A 172 -13.12 -23.64 12.37
C LEU A 172 -11.91 -23.52 13.31
N PRO A 173 -10.69 -23.88 12.87
CA PRO A 173 -9.48 -23.57 13.63
C PRO A 173 -9.26 -22.06 13.65
N LEU A 174 -9.00 -21.53 14.86
CA LEU A 174 -8.64 -20.13 15.08
C LEU A 174 -7.14 -20.06 15.37
N ILE A 175 -6.39 -19.33 14.54
CA ILE A 175 -4.92 -19.32 14.56
C ILE A 175 -4.37 -17.91 14.75
N GLY A 176 -3.45 -17.77 15.71
CA GLY A 176 -2.75 -16.53 16.01
C GLY A 176 -3.55 -15.61 16.95
N GLU A 177 -3.36 -14.31 16.81
CA GLU A 177 -4.09 -13.34 17.63
C GLU A 177 -5.49 -13.09 17.06
N ILE A 178 -6.49 -12.92 17.91
CA ILE A 178 -7.84 -12.51 17.50
C ILE A 178 -8.02 -11.04 17.87
N ASP A 179 -7.75 -10.16 16.92
CA ASP A 179 -7.95 -8.72 17.05
C ASP A 179 -9.35 -8.30 16.51
N PRO A 180 -9.76 -7.03 16.69
CA PRO A 180 -11.05 -6.57 16.20
C PRO A 180 -11.25 -6.72 14.68
N TYR A 181 -10.18 -6.63 13.89
CA TYR A 181 -10.25 -6.80 12.43
C TYR A 181 -10.57 -8.25 12.07
N ARG A 182 -9.89 -9.22 12.68
CA ARG A 182 -10.10 -10.66 12.47
C ARG A 182 -11.47 -11.10 12.98
N ALA A 183 -11.90 -10.60 14.14
CA ALA A 183 -13.23 -10.90 14.66
C ALA A 183 -14.33 -10.43 13.69
N ALA A 184 -14.21 -9.20 13.17
CA ALA A 184 -15.11 -8.69 12.14
C ALA A 184 -15.05 -9.53 10.86
N TYR A 185 -13.85 -9.94 10.40
CA TYR A 185 -13.71 -10.83 9.25
C TYR A 185 -14.43 -12.18 9.45
N ILE A 186 -14.32 -12.79 10.64
CA ILE A 186 -15.02 -14.04 10.96
C ILE A 186 -16.54 -13.83 10.86
N MET A 187 -17.07 -12.78 11.46
CA MET A 187 -18.49 -12.46 11.42
C MET A 187 -19.00 -12.16 10.00
N ASP A 188 -18.27 -11.34 9.24
CA ASP A 188 -18.75 -10.82 7.96
C ASP A 188 -18.50 -11.78 6.79
N LYS A 189 -17.47 -12.64 6.88
CA LYS A 189 -17.02 -13.49 5.77
C LYS A 189 -17.10 -14.98 6.08
N VAL A 190 -16.72 -15.40 7.29
CA VAL A 190 -16.64 -16.82 7.65
C VAL A 190 -18.02 -17.38 8.02
N VAL A 191 -18.78 -16.68 8.87
CA VAL A 191 -20.15 -17.09 9.26
C VAL A 191 -21.06 -17.30 8.03
N PRO A 192 -21.16 -16.37 7.06
CA PRO A 192 -21.98 -16.59 5.87
C PRO A 192 -21.52 -17.76 5.00
N LYS A 193 -20.22 -18.08 5.02
CA LYS A 193 -19.68 -19.26 4.32
C LYS A 193 -20.15 -20.54 5.02
N ILE A 194 -20.08 -20.60 6.34
CA ILE A 194 -20.53 -21.74 7.15
C ILE A 194 -22.03 -21.99 6.96
N ALA A 195 -22.85 -20.94 6.97
CA ALA A 195 -24.29 -21.04 6.79
C ALA A 195 -24.69 -21.73 5.46
N LYS A 196 -23.84 -21.66 4.43
CA LYS A 196 -24.06 -22.32 3.14
C LYS A 196 -23.66 -23.80 3.10
N LEU A 197 -22.90 -24.29 4.08
CA LEU A 197 -22.38 -25.66 4.12
C LEU A 197 -23.42 -26.70 4.59
N GLN A 198 -24.62 -26.26 5.01
CA GLN A 198 -25.69 -27.15 5.52
C GLN A 198 -25.20 -28.11 6.62
N ILE A 199 -24.41 -27.58 7.56
CA ILE A 199 -23.91 -28.32 8.71
C ILE A 199 -24.81 -28.16 9.92
N ASN A 200 -24.83 -29.16 10.80
CA ASN A 200 -25.54 -29.13 12.07
C ASN A 200 -24.58 -28.75 13.22
N TYR A 201 -23.30 -29.08 13.07
CA TYR A 201 -22.28 -28.87 14.10
C TYR A 201 -21.07 -28.13 13.55
N LEU A 202 -20.63 -27.11 14.28
CA LEU A 202 -19.38 -26.40 14.03
C LEU A 202 -18.46 -26.57 15.23
N ILE A 203 -17.27 -27.12 15.01
CA ILE A 203 -16.22 -27.23 16.03
C ILE A 203 -15.28 -26.03 15.88
N ALA A 204 -15.35 -25.07 16.78
CA ALA A 204 -14.37 -23.98 16.86
C ALA A 204 -13.17 -24.42 17.72
N ASP A 205 -11.98 -24.46 17.13
CA ASP A 205 -10.76 -24.88 17.81
C ASP A 205 -9.89 -23.67 18.19
N PHE A 206 -9.71 -23.49 19.49
CA PHE A 206 -8.97 -22.39 20.12
C PHE A 206 -7.51 -22.76 20.43
N SER A 207 -7.08 -23.98 20.07
CA SER A 207 -5.73 -24.46 20.36
C SER A 207 -4.62 -23.59 19.78
N GLY A 208 -4.88 -22.93 18.64
CA GLY A 208 -3.95 -22.09 17.90
C GLY A 208 -3.96 -20.59 18.26
N ILE A 209 -4.84 -20.14 19.17
CA ILE A 209 -4.90 -18.72 19.56
C ILE A 209 -3.72 -18.36 20.45
N LEU A 210 -3.15 -17.17 20.29
CA LEU A 210 -1.99 -16.71 21.08
C LEU A 210 -2.36 -15.68 22.16
N THR A 211 -3.26 -14.74 21.85
CA THR A 211 -3.68 -13.67 22.78
C THR A 211 -4.76 -14.11 23.75
N LEU A 212 -4.85 -13.40 24.87
CA LEU A 212 -5.55 -13.86 26.05
C LEU A 212 -6.33 -12.70 26.70
N ASP A 213 -7.35 -12.26 25.98
CA ASP A 213 -8.01 -10.99 26.28
C ASP A 213 -9.51 -11.24 26.49
N ASP A 214 -10.12 -10.46 27.39
CA ASP A 214 -11.56 -10.57 27.70
C ASP A 214 -12.43 -10.31 26.45
N GLU A 215 -11.89 -9.62 25.44
CA GLU A 215 -12.52 -9.41 24.11
C GLU A 215 -12.73 -10.73 23.35
N VAL A 216 -11.80 -11.69 23.43
CA VAL A 216 -11.93 -12.99 22.75
C VAL A 216 -13.12 -13.76 23.31
N ALA A 217 -13.34 -13.69 24.62
CA ALA A 217 -14.50 -14.30 25.27
C ALA A 217 -15.81 -13.69 24.76
N HIS A 218 -15.85 -12.36 24.56
CA HIS A 218 -17.01 -11.68 23.99
C HIS A 218 -17.29 -12.13 22.55
N TYR A 219 -16.25 -12.24 21.71
CA TYR A 219 -16.41 -12.73 20.34
C TYR A 219 -16.93 -14.16 20.29
N LEU A 220 -16.44 -15.05 21.15
CA LEU A 220 -16.94 -16.42 21.26
C LEU A 220 -18.43 -16.46 21.63
N TYR A 221 -18.86 -15.62 22.58
CA TYR A 221 -20.27 -15.51 22.93
C TYR A 221 -21.13 -15.00 21.77
N GLN A 222 -20.65 -13.98 21.04
CA GLN A 222 -21.36 -13.50 19.86
C GLN A 222 -21.47 -14.58 18.77
N LEU A 223 -20.38 -15.32 18.50
CA LEU A 223 -20.39 -16.42 17.53
C LEU A 223 -21.40 -17.50 17.91
N GLU A 224 -21.45 -17.88 19.19
CA GLU A 224 -22.43 -18.86 19.64
C GLU A 224 -23.86 -18.39 19.42
N ASN A 225 -24.18 -17.13 19.78
CA ASN A 225 -25.50 -16.56 19.56
C ASN A 225 -25.89 -16.60 18.08
N VAL A 226 -24.95 -16.23 17.19
CA VAL A 226 -25.18 -16.23 15.75
C VAL A 226 -25.41 -17.64 15.21
N PHE A 227 -24.55 -18.60 15.54
CA PHE A 227 -24.72 -19.98 15.07
C PHE A 227 -25.97 -20.65 15.64
N ARG A 228 -26.30 -20.40 16.90
CA ARG A 228 -27.55 -20.88 17.52
C ARG A 228 -28.78 -20.38 16.78
N LEU A 229 -28.81 -19.09 16.39
CA LEU A 229 -29.90 -18.54 15.58
C LEU A 229 -29.96 -19.12 14.16
N LEU A 230 -28.81 -19.53 13.62
CA LEU A 230 -28.73 -20.23 12.33
C LEU A 230 -29.06 -21.73 12.43
N GLY A 231 -29.36 -22.25 13.62
CA GLY A 231 -29.63 -23.66 13.86
C GLY A 231 -28.39 -24.56 13.81
N ILE A 232 -27.20 -23.97 13.98
CA ILE A 232 -25.91 -24.68 14.00
C ILE A 232 -25.42 -24.72 15.44
N GLN A 233 -25.17 -25.92 15.96
CA GLN A 233 -24.62 -26.09 17.30
C GLN A 233 -23.11 -25.84 17.30
N LEU A 234 -22.68 -24.81 18.03
CA LEU A 234 -21.28 -24.53 18.24
C LEU A 234 -20.70 -25.44 19.33
N ILE A 235 -19.54 -26.03 19.05
CA ILE A 235 -18.73 -26.83 19.99
C ILE A 235 -17.36 -26.18 20.08
N VAL A 236 -16.83 -26.04 21.30
CA VAL A 236 -15.53 -25.41 21.54
C VAL A 236 -14.49 -26.47 21.88
N THR A 237 -13.29 -26.34 21.31
CA THR A 237 -12.16 -27.22 21.61
C THR A 237 -10.87 -26.43 21.83
N GLY A 238 -9.86 -27.05 22.45
CA GLY A 238 -8.53 -26.45 22.57
C GLY A 238 -8.46 -25.24 23.49
N MET A 239 -9.46 -25.03 24.36
CA MET A 239 -9.47 -23.91 25.31
C MET A 239 -8.37 -24.11 26.36
N ARG A 240 -7.36 -23.23 26.34
CA ARG A 240 -6.30 -23.21 27.36
C ARG A 240 -6.84 -22.73 28.71
N PRO A 241 -6.24 -23.14 29.85
CA PRO A 241 -6.71 -22.76 31.19
C PRO A 241 -6.90 -21.25 31.37
N GLU A 242 -6.01 -20.45 30.80
CA GLU A 242 -6.03 -19.01 30.98
C GLU A 242 -7.18 -18.35 30.20
N LEU A 243 -7.54 -18.89 29.02
CA LEU A 243 -8.71 -18.44 28.25
C LEU A 243 -10.01 -18.79 28.97
N ALA A 244 -10.07 -19.99 29.58
CA ALA A 244 -11.21 -20.37 30.41
C ALA A 244 -11.38 -19.43 31.61
N GLN A 245 -10.29 -19.01 32.26
CA GLN A 245 -10.34 -18.02 33.33
C GLN A 245 -10.82 -16.65 32.84
N ALA A 246 -10.40 -16.21 31.64
CA ALA A 246 -10.86 -14.96 31.05
C ALA A 246 -12.38 -14.97 30.82
N VAL A 247 -12.91 -16.03 30.20
CA VAL A 247 -14.36 -16.22 30.02
C VAL A 247 -15.13 -16.10 31.34
N VAL A 248 -14.64 -16.78 32.39
CA VAL A 248 -15.28 -16.76 33.71
C VAL A 248 -15.24 -15.35 34.33
N ARG A 249 -14.12 -14.63 34.21
CA ARG A 249 -14.01 -13.24 34.70
C ARG A 249 -14.94 -12.29 33.96
N SER A 250 -15.12 -12.47 32.65
CA SER A 250 -16.03 -11.67 31.82
C SER A 250 -17.51 -11.88 32.15
N GLY A 251 -17.86 -12.84 33.01
CA GLY A 251 -19.25 -13.11 33.40
C GLY A 251 -20.11 -13.71 32.28
N ILE A 252 -19.47 -14.27 31.25
CA ILE A 252 -20.14 -14.89 30.10
C ILE A 252 -20.58 -16.29 30.49
N ASP A 253 -21.88 -16.57 30.36
CA ASP A 253 -22.41 -17.92 30.54
C ASP A 253 -22.12 -18.77 29.28
N MET A 254 -21.25 -19.76 29.44
CA MET A 254 -20.92 -20.75 28.42
C MET A 254 -21.48 -22.14 28.72
N SER A 255 -22.38 -22.27 29.70
CA SER A 255 -22.93 -23.57 30.13
C SER A 255 -23.67 -24.33 29.02
N SER A 256 -24.19 -23.61 28.01
CA SER A 256 -24.86 -24.17 26.84
C SER A 256 -23.91 -24.69 25.76
N ILE A 257 -22.59 -24.46 25.88
CA ILE A 257 -21.62 -24.70 24.82
C ILE A 257 -20.80 -25.95 25.13
N PRO A 258 -21.01 -27.08 24.42
CA PRO A 258 -20.20 -28.27 24.62
C PRO A 258 -18.73 -27.94 24.38
N THR A 259 -17.90 -28.31 25.36
CA THR A 259 -16.47 -27.99 25.35
C THR A 259 -15.64 -29.26 25.57
N PHE A 260 -14.63 -29.47 24.73
CA PHE A 260 -13.70 -30.59 24.84
C PHE A 260 -12.25 -30.12 24.83
N ALA A 261 -11.33 -30.91 25.39
CA ALA A 261 -9.92 -30.55 25.35
C ALA A 261 -9.36 -30.61 23.91
N TYR A 262 -9.82 -31.59 23.11
CA TYR A 262 -9.30 -31.85 21.77
C TYR A 262 -10.42 -32.04 20.75
N VAL A 263 -10.17 -31.59 19.51
CA VAL A 263 -11.04 -31.84 18.34
C VAL A 263 -11.44 -33.31 18.20
N LYS A 264 -10.50 -34.23 18.45
CA LYS A 264 -10.76 -35.68 18.40
C LYS A 264 -11.92 -36.11 19.31
N GLN A 265 -11.94 -35.61 20.55
CA GLN A 265 -12.99 -35.94 21.52
C GLN A 265 -14.34 -35.36 21.10
N ALA A 266 -14.35 -34.13 20.56
CA ALA A 266 -15.56 -33.52 20.02
C ALA A 266 -16.13 -34.35 18.87
N LEU A 267 -15.29 -34.80 17.93
CA LEU A 267 -15.72 -35.64 16.81
C LEU A 267 -16.29 -36.98 17.28
N GLU A 268 -15.64 -37.64 18.24
CA GLU A 268 -16.12 -38.89 18.82
C GLU A 268 -17.50 -38.74 19.49
N SER A 269 -17.80 -37.58 20.08
CA SER A 269 -19.11 -37.30 20.71
C SER A 269 -20.27 -37.10 19.72
N LEU A 270 -19.97 -36.84 18.44
CA LEU A 270 -20.94 -36.63 17.36
C LEU A 270 -21.18 -37.91 16.54
N THR A 271 -20.99 -39.06 17.17
CA THR A 271 -21.06 -40.39 16.55
C THR A 271 -22.24 -41.18 17.08
#